data_AF-A0A9P4L741-F1
#
_entry.id   AF-A0A9P4L741-F1
#
_cell.length_a   1.000
_cell.length_b   1.000
_cell.length_c   1.000
_cell.angle_alpha   90.00
_cell.angle_beta   90.00
_cell.angle_gamma   90.00
#
_symmetry.space_group_name_H-M   'P 1'
#
loop_
_entity.id
_entity.type
_entity.pdbx_description
1 polymer ?
#
loop_
_entity_poly.entity_id
_entity_poly.type
_entity_poly.pdbx_seq_one_letter_code
_entity_poly.pdbx_strand_id
1 'polypeptide(L)'
;MPIPVGTVRHRCRAFERRIAAHQNERNNILIDRALRNADELVQQNRTYAEQLRVVECFTLLNLPPDLIDFIRDHDNLYRAAVRSHRLARTAVSSSNMDVFTRVAHRIVHLGNVYHLKLVHGTRTPAERVKIIGDIQYERVIRECTAALTDEIARILTRLEVLLPNTQIDVELENVGPDHSVDDFGREVLQQIKFFADTDADANDHAVRCCICLDGYDAKTHTGFLVAQCGHIIGKPCLSTWLNSIAKNSNLCPCCRTRLCERRHRRPKPLGHPALSAEQQDLASRLNRALGLMEDTSTLTDVMFADRVVDGQWFEDAMVELNRMLFENGVNLGFMRDGFEGLGWRLWRLDWASEMLLA
;
A
#
# COMPACT_ATOMS: atom_id res chain seq x y z
N MET A 1 63.31 3.68 14.14
CA MET A 1 62.83 5.05 13.81
C MET A 1 61.32 5.11 14.04
N PRO A 2 60.78 6.07 14.80
CA PRO A 2 59.33 6.21 14.97
C PRO A 2 58.68 6.64 13.66
N ILE A 3 57.56 6.00 13.29
CA ILE A 3 56.78 6.37 12.10
C ILE A 3 56.08 7.71 12.41
N PRO A 4 56.21 8.75 11.56
CA PRO A 4 55.52 10.01 11.78
C PRO A 4 53.99 9.82 11.85
N VAL A 5 53.36 10.38 12.89
CA VAL A 5 51.90 10.30 13.12
C VAL A 5 51.10 10.79 11.91
N GLY A 6 51.62 11.78 11.18
CA GLY A 6 51.02 12.29 9.93
C GLY A 6 50.93 11.23 8.83
N THR A 7 51.96 10.39 8.68
CA THR A 7 52.01 9.32 7.68
C THR A 7 50.98 8.23 7.98
N VAL A 8 50.84 7.83 9.24
CA VAL A 8 49.83 6.85 9.66
C VAL A 8 48.42 7.39 9.40
N ARG A 9 48.11 8.61 9.85
CA ARG A 9 46.80 9.24 9.60
C ARG A 9 46.49 9.39 8.11
N HIS A 10 47.47 9.75 7.29
CA HIS A 10 47.29 9.86 5.84
C HIS A 10 46.99 8.50 5.20
N ARG A 11 47.72 7.44 5.58
CA ARG A 11 47.50 6.07 5.09
C ARG A 11 46.14 5.53 5.53
N CYS A 12 45.73 5.75 6.78
CA CYS A 12 44.39 5.41 7.26
C CYS A 12 43.31 6.12 6.44
N ARG A 13 43.39 7.44 6.24
CA ARG A 13 42.41 8.21 5.44
C ARG A 13 42.38 7.80 3.97
N ALA A 14 43.53 7.45 3.38
CA ALA A 14 43.60 6.97 2.00
C ALA A 14 42.95 5.58 1.86
N PHE A 15 43.17 4.71 2.83
CA PHE A 15 42.52 3.40 2.92
C PHE A 15 41.00 3.54 3.11
N GLU A 16 40.56 4.38 4.06
CA GLU A 16 39.15 4.70 4.30
C GLU A 16 38.48 5.27 3.05
N ARG A 17 39.14 6.15 2.29
CA ARG A 17 38.60 6.69 1.02
C ARG A 17 38.47 5.63 -0.06
N ARG A 18 39.45 4.73 -0.22
CA ARG A 18 39.35 3.61 -1.17
C ARG A 18 38.22 2.65 -0.82
N ILE A 19 37.99 2.44 0.48
CA ILE A 19 36.89 1.64 0.99
C ILE A 19 35.55 2.36 0.75
N ALA A 20 35.47 3.66 1.04
CA ALA A 20 34.26 4.46 0.81
C ALA A 20 33.90 4.56 -0.68
N ALA A 21 34.89 4.47 -1.56
CA ALA A 21 34.71 4.44 -3.01
C ALA A 21 34.28 3.05 -3.55
N HIS A 22 34.43 1.98 -2.76
CA HIS A 22 33.80 0.70 -3.14
C HIS A 22 32.29 0.85 -3.02
N GLN A 23 31.58 0.44 -4.08
CA GLN A 23 30.13 0.34 -4.03
C GLN A 23 29.77 -0.53 -2.83
N ASN A 24 28.96 0.02 -1.92
CA ASN A 24 28.48 -0.74 -0.78
C ASN A 24 27.66 -1.91 -1.31
N GLU A 25 28.23 -3.12 -1.23
CA GLU A 25 27.48 -4.33 -1.47
C GLU A 25 26.30 -4.38 -0.49
N ARG A 26 25.20 -5.02 -0.92
CA ARG A 26 24.02 -5.19 -0.06
C ARG A 26 24.39 -6.07 1.13
N ASN A 27 23.84 -5.76 2.31
CA ASN A 27 24.20 -6.46 3.55
C ASN A 27 23.95 -7.97 3.49
N ASN A 28 22.90 -8.41 2.79
CA ASN A 28 22.60 -9.83 2.60
C ASN A 28 23.76 -10.57 1.90
N ILE A 29 24.38 -9.96 0.89
CA ILE A 29 25.54 -10.55 0.19
C ILE A 29 26.73 -10.75 1.15
N LEU A 30 26.97 -9.77 2.01
CA LEU A 30 28.05 -9.82 3.02
C LEU A 30 27.78 -10.91 4.06
N ILE A 31 26.54 -11.01 4.52
CA ILE A 31 26.08 -12.04 5.45
C ILE A 31 26.26 -13.43 4.82
N ASP A 32 25.79 -13.63 3.58
CA ASP A 32 25.85 -14.92 2.89
C ASP A 32 27.29 -15.41 2.70
N ARG A 33 28.21 -14.52 2.33
CA ARG A 33 29.64 -14.85 2.22
C ARG A 33 30.24 -15.27 3.55
N ALA A 34 30.00 -14.50 4.60
CA ALA A 34 30.51 -14.80 5.94
C ALA A 34 29.93 -16.11 6.50
N LEU A 35 28.65 -16.41 6.23
CA LEU A 35 28.01 -17.67 6.60
C LEU A 35 28.62 -18.86 5.84
N ARG A 36 28.86 -18.73 4.52
CA ARG A 36 29.58 -19.77 3.76
C ARG A 36 30.96 -20.06 4.32
N ASN A 37 31.72 -19.02 4.65
CA ASN A 37 33.03 -19.18 5.28
C ASN A 37 32.91 -19.92 6.64
N ALA A 38 31.88 -19.62 7.44
CA ALA A 38 31.64 -20.34 8.68
C ALA A 38 31.28 -21.82 8.42
N ASP A 39 30.45 -22.11 7.42
CA ASP A 39 30.06 -23.48 7.04
C ASP A 39 31.24 -24.31 6.55
N GLU A 40 32.12 -23.73 5.73
CA GLU A 40 33.35 -24.37 5.28
C GLU A 40 34.28 -24.71 6.45
N LEU A 41 34.40 -23.82 7.44
CA LEU A 41 35.18 -24.09 8.66
C LEU A 41 34.57 -25.22 9.49
N VAL A 42 33.23 -25.27 9.62
CA VAL A 42 32.54 -26.39 10.29
C VAL A 42 32.88 -27.71 9.60
N GLN A 43 32.84 -27.76 8.25
CA GLN A 43 33.20 -28.95 7.49
C GLN A 43 34.65 -29.39 7.70
N GLN A 44 35.55 -28.44 8.00
CA GLN A 44 36.95 -28.70 8.29
C GLN A 44 37.23 -29.03 9.78
N ASN A 45 36.20 -29.12 10.64
CA ASN A 45 36.33 -29.22 12.09
C ASN A 45 37.17 -28.07 12.69
N ARG A 46 36.98 -26.85 12.19
CA ARG A 46 37.66 -25.64 12.65
C ARG A 46 36.64 -24.60 13.08
N THR A 47 37.03 -23.77 14.04
CA THR A 47 36.22 -22.64 14.49
C THR A 47 36.60 -21.37 13.76
N TYR A 48 35.65 -20.44 13.68
CA TYR A 48 35.87 -19.11 13.12
C TYR A 48 36.96 -18.34 13.89
N ALA A 49 37.01 -18.49 15.22
CA ALA A 49 38.04 -17.90 16.06
C ALA A 49 39.44 -18.49 15.80
N GLU A 50 39.55 -19.80 15.59
CA GLU A 50 40.82 -20.44 15.21
C GLU A 50 41.31 -19.93 13.84
N GLN A 51 40.40 -19.75 12.88
CA GLN A 51 40.76 -19.20 11.57
C GLN A 51 41.28 -17.76 11.68
N LEU A 52 40.65 -16.92 12.51
CA LEU A 52 41.15 -15.57 12.80
C LEU A 52 42.55 -15.60 13.46
N ARG A 53 42.81 -16.55 14.37
CA ARG A 53 44.16 -16.72 14.96
C ARG A 53 45.21 -17.15 13.94
N VAL A 54 44.83 -18.01 13.00
CA VAL A 54 45.72 -18.39 11.88
C VAL A 54 46.09 -17.15 11.08
N VAL A 55 45.11 -16.31 10.75
CA VAL A 55 45.35 -15.02 10.08
C VAL A 55 46.33 -14.13 10.86
N GLU A 56 46.19 -14.05 12.18
CA GLU A 56 47.09 -13.24 13.04
C GLU A 56 48.56 -13.71 12.99
N CYS A 57 48.80 -14.99 12.71
CA CYS A 57 50.15 -15.55 12.55
C CYS A 57 50.83 -15.16 11.23
N PHE A 58 50.08 -14.64 10.24
CA PHE A 58 50.63 -14.18 8.96
C PHE A 58 50.84 -12.67 8.94
N THR A 59 51.96 -12.23 8.37
CA THR A 59 52.14 -10.82 8.01
C THR A 59 51.22 -10.47 6.84
N LEU A 60 50.71 -9.24 6.76
CA LEU A 60 49.87 -8.74 5.65
C LEU A 60 50.42 -9.01 4.24
N LEU A 61 51.74 -9.16 4.09
CA LEU A 61 52.41 -9.41 2.81
C LEU A 61 52.44 -10.88 2.40
N ASN A 62 52.18 -11.81 3.32
CA ASN A 62 52.33 -13.25 3.12
C ASN A 62 51.02 -14.01 3.37
N LEU A 63 49.88 -13.32 3.27
CA LEU A 63 48.58 -13.96 3.44
C LEU A 63 48.21 -14.78 2.20
N PRO A 64 47.91 -16.08 2.34
CA PRO A 64 47.33 -16.90 1.28
C PRO A 64 46.04 -16.27 0.72
N PRO A 65 45.75 -16.43 -0.59
CA PRO A 65 44.58 -15.82 -1.22
C PRO A 65 43.23 -16.14 -0.55
N ASP A 66 43.06 -17.38 -0.09
CA ASP A 66 41.88 -17.84 0.64
C ASP A 66 41.71 -17.11 1.98
N LEU A 67 42.79 -16.88 2.71
CA LEU A 67 42.76 -16.09 3.95
C LEU A 67 42.49 -14.60 3.68
N ILE A 68 42.92 -14.06 2.53
CA ILE A 68 42.60 -12.69 2.14
C ILE A 68 41.09 -12.52 1.94
N ASP A 69 40.46 -13.43 1.21
CA ASP A 69 39.01 -13.36 0.95
C ASP A 69 38.21 -13.59 2.24
N PHE A 70 38.62 -14.55 3.07
CA PHE A 70 38.04 -14.78 4.40
C PHE A 70 38.04 -13.50 5.27
N ILE A 71 39.19 -12.83 5.39
CA ILE A 71 39.30 -11.58 6.17
C ILE A 71 38.48 -10.47 5.55
N ARG A 72 38.46 -10.37 4.22
CA ARG A 72 37.69 -9.34 3.52
C ARG A 72 36.21 -9.48 3.88
N ASP A 73 35.67 -10.68 3.81
CA ASP A 73 34.26 -10.93 4.13
C ASP A 73 33.97 -10.70 5.63
N HIS A 74 34.87 -11.12 6.51
CA HIS A 74 34.80 -10.83 7.95
C HIS A 74 34.72 -9.31 8.22
N ASP A 75 35.69 -8.56 7.71
CA ASP A 75 35.81 -7.12 7.90
C ASP A 75 34.59 -6.39 7.33
N ASN A 76 34.09 -6.83 6.17
CA ASN A 76 32.93 -6.23 5.54
C ASN A 76 31.67 -6.44 6.38
N LEU A 77 31.42 -7.65 6.90
CA LEU A 77 30.30 -7.91 7.79
C LEU A 77 30.42 -7.13 9.11
N TYR A 78 31.62 -7.15 9.72
CA TYR A 78 31.88 -6.39 10.96
C TYR A 78 31.60 -4.90 10.76
N ARG A 79 32.10 -4.30 9.67
CA ARG A 79 31.86 -2.89 9.35
C ARG A 79 30.39 -2.62 9.06
N ALA A 80 29.68 -3.55 8.40
CA ALA A 80 28.24 -3.43 8.18
C ALA A 80 27.47 -3.40 9.52
N ALA A 81 27.85 -4.23 10.49
CA ALA A 81 27.28 -4.23 11.83
C ALA A 81 27.58 -2.93 12.60
N VAL A 82 28.81 -2.42 12.53
CA VAL A 82 29.19 -1.14 13.18
C VAL A 82 28.44 0.04 12.57
N ARG A 83 28.33 0.10 11.23
CA ARG A 83 27.58 1.17 10.54
C ARG A 83 26.10 1.11 10.89
N SER A 84 25.48 -0.06 10.81
CA SER A 84 24.06 -0.21 11.14
C SER A 84 23.78 0.08 12.61
N HIS A 85 24.71 -0.24 13.53
CA HIS A 85 24.59 0.15 14.93
C HIS A 85 24.53 1.68 15.14
N ARG A 86 25.42 2.43 14.46
CA ARG A 86 25.40 3.90 14.53
C ARG A 86 24.10 4.48 13.98
N LEU A 87 23.61 3.93 12.86
CA LEU A 87 22.35 4.35 12.26
C LEU A 87 21.16 4.03 13.18
N ALA A 88 21.10 2.83 13.76
CA ALA A 88 20.05 2.43 14.69
C ALA A 88 20.05 3.29 15.96
N ARG A 89 21.22 3.63 16.51
CA ARG A 89 21.32 4.56 17.65
C ARG A 89 20.80 5.94 17.30
N THR A 90 21.21 6.46 16.13
CA THR A 90 20.73 7.75 15.62
C THR A 90 19.21 7.73 15.44
N ALA A 91 18.69 6.63 14.90
CA ALA A 91 17.26 6.41 14.68
C ALA A 91 16.45 6.43 15.99
N VAL A 92 16.96 5.80 17.05
CA VAL A 92 16.32 5.82 18.38
C VAL A 92 16.31 7.23 18.98
N SER A 93 17.39 8.00 18.81
CA SER A 93 17.51 9.34 19.39
C SER A 93 16.87 10.47 18.56
N SER A 94 16.54 10.23 17.29
CA SER A 94 16.10 11.28 16.38
C SER A 94 14.58 11.45 16.43
N SER A 95 14.11 12.62 16.87
CA SER A 95 12.70 13.01 16.82
C SER A 95 12.19 13.24 15.40
N ASN A 96 13.08 13.63 14.48
CA ASN A 96 12.73 14.07 13.13
C ASN A 96 12.80 12.94 12.09
N MET A 97 13.23 11.74 12.49
CA MET A 97 13.29 10.58 11.59
C MET A 97 11.91 9.92 11.50
N ASP A 98 11.43 9.73 10.27
CA ASP A 98 10.16 9.04 10.03
C ASP A 98 10.18 7.60 10.57
N VAL A 99 9.00 7.10 10.93
CA VAL A 99 8.83 5.79 11.57
C VAL A 99 9.44 4.68 10.70
N PHE A 100 9.23 4.71 9.39
CA PHE A 100 9.72 3.67 8.48
C PHE A 100 11.25 3.64 8.42
N THR A 101 11.91 4.78 8.26
CA THR A 101 13.38 4.85 8.25
C THR A 101 13.96 4.41 9.59
N ARG A 102 13.30 4.78 10.70
CA ARG A 102 13.70 4.37 12.05
C ARG A 102 13.65 2.85 12.22
N VAL A 103 12.53 2.24 11.86
CA VAL A 103 12.33 0.79 11.94
C VAL A 103 13.29 0.06 11.01
N ALA A 104 13.43 0.50 9.76
CA ALA A 104 14.37 -0.10 8.79
C ALA A 104 15.81 -0.15 9.30
N HIS A 105 16.32 0.96 9.86
CA HIS A 105 17.68 0.98 10.42
C HIS A 105 17.85 0.03 11.60
N ARG A 106 16.81 -0.14 12.43
CA ARG A 106 16.84 -1.05 13.59
C ARG A 106 16.81 -2.51 13.16
N ILE A 107 15.95 -2.88 12.19
CA ILE A 107 15.88 -4.25 11.63
C ILE A 107 17.24 -4.63 11.02
N VAL A 108 17.79 -3.75 10.16
CA VAL A 108 19.11 -3.99 9.53
C VAL A 108 20.22 -4.13 10.59
N HIS A 109 20.15 -3.35 11.67
CA HIS A 109 21.09 -3.49 12.78
C HIS A 109 20.99 -4.84 13.48
N LEU A 110 19.77 -5.26 13.86
CA LEU A 110 19.54 -6.55 14.48
C LEU A 110 20.04 -7.70 13.60
N GLY A 111 19.68 -7.69 12.32
CA GLY A 111 20.12 -8.69 11.35
C GLY A 111 21.65 -8.78 11.24
N ASN A 112 22.34 -7.65 11.09
CA ASN A 112 23.80 -7.66 10.99
C ASN A 112 24.48 -8.17 12.28
N VAL A 113 23.99 -7.77 13.46
CA VAL A 113 24.58 -8.20 14.73
C VAL A 113 24.29 -9.67 15.00
N TYR A 114 23.07 -10.15 14.71
CA TYR A 114 22.71 -11.56 14.82
C TYR A 114 23.67 -12.43 14.01
N HIS A 115 23.84 -12.14 12.72
CA HIS A 115 24.70 -12.92 11.85
C HIS A 115 26.18 -12.82 12.24
N LEU A 116 26.66 -11.65 12.66
CA LEU A 116 28.03 -11.51 13.15
C LEU A 116 28.30 -12.38 14.38
N LYS A 117 27.38 -12.39 15.37
CA LYS A 117 27.49 -13.26 16.55
C LYS A 117 27.45 -14.73 16.15
N LEU A 118 26.55 -15.10 15.24
CA LEU A 118 26.41 -16.47 14.75
C LEU A 118 27.69 -16.97 14.05
N VAL A 119 28.29 -16.14 13.20
CA VAL A 119 29.55 -16.43 12.50
C VAL A 119 30.70 -16.58 13.51
N HIS A 120 30.82 -15.67 14.49
CA HIS A 120 31.84 -15.78 15.54
C HIS A 120 31.69 -17.04 16.39
N GLY A 121 30.44 -17.45 16.67
CA GLY A 121 30.12 -18.70 17.35
C GLY A 121 30.26 -19.95 16.48
N THR A 122 30.78 -19.82 15.26
CA THR A 122 30.90 -20.92 14.27
C THR A 122 29.59 -21.70 14.10
N ARG A 123 28.46 -20.96 14.13
CA ARG A 123 27.08 -21.49 14.05
C ARG A 123 26.74 -22.58 15.08
N THR A 124 27.46 -22.65 16.20
CA THR A 124 27.18 -23.66 17.24
C THR A 124 25.75 -23.51 17.79
N PRO A 125 25.04 -24.62 18.06
CA PRO A 125 23.70 -24.57 18.68
C PRO A 125 23.67 -23.80 20.00
N ALA A 126 24.76 -23.89 20.79
CA ALA A 126 24.88 -23.18 22.06
C ALA A 126 24.86 -21.64 21.89
N GLU A 127 25.56 -21.09 20.89
CA GLU A 127 25.53 -19.65 20.65
C GLU A 127 24.17 -19.21 20.11
N ARG A 128 23.48 -20.03 19.29
CA ARG A 128 22.09 -19.75 18.87
C ARG A 128 21.16 -19.65 20.08
N VAL A 129 21.18 -20.61 21.00
CA VAL A 129 20.36 -20.60 22.22
C VAL A 129 20.64 -19.35 23.06
N LYS A 130 21.90 -18.95 23.17
CA LYS A 130 22.30 -17.74 23.90
C LYS A 130 21.79 -16.47 23.24
N ILE A 131 21.84 -16.37 21.91
CA ILE A 131 21.31 -15.22 21.17
C ILE A 131 19.78 -15.17 21.27
N ILE A 132 19.11 -16.30 21.14
CA ILE A 132 17.65 -16.44 21.30
C ILE A 132 17.20 -16.05 22.72
N GLY A 133 18.01 -16.33 23.74
CA GLY A 133 17.74 -15.93 25.12
C GLY A 133 18.00 -14.46 25.44
N ASP A 134 18.55 -13.67 24.50
CA ASP A 134 18.86 -12.26 24.72
C ASP A 134 17.61 -11.40 24.54
N ILE A 135 17.03 -11.00 25.69
CA ILE A 135 15.82 -10.17 25.83
C ILE A 135 15.91 -8.88 25.00
N GLN A 136 17.12 -8.39 24.69
CA GLN A 136 17.29 -7.18 23.89
C GLN A 136 16.76 -7.33 22.47
N TYR A 137 16.91 -8.49 21.83
CA TYR A 137 16.40 -8.69 20.47
C TYR A 137 14.88 -8.69 20.44
N GLU A 138 14.27 -9.46 21.33
CA GLU A 138 12.82 -9.54 21.46
C GLU A 138 12.22 -8.16 21.74
N ARG A 139 12.82 -7.39 22.65
CA ARG A 139 12.40 -6.02 22.95
C ARG A 139 12.44 -5.13 21.71
N VAL A 140 13.55 -5.11 20.97
CA VAL A 140 13.67 -4.25 19.78
C VAL A 140 12.69 -4.66 18.69
N ILE A 141 12.48 -5.96 18.48
CA ILE A 141 11.48 -6.49 17.52
C ILE A 141 10.07 -6.03 17.91
N ARG A 142 9.67 -6.21 19.18
CA ARG A 142 8.36 -5.75 19.68
C ARG A 142 8.17 -4.24 19.52
N GLU A 143 9.19 -3.44 19.84
CA GLU A 143 9.13 -1.99 19.67
C GLU A 143 9.01 -1.55 18.20
N CYS A 144 9.72 -2.21 17.29
CA CYS A 144 9.58 -1.95 15.85
C CYS A 144 8.17 -2.25 15.36
N THR A 145 7.57 -3.32 15.86
CA THR A 145 6.24 -3.76 15.41
C THR A 145 5.12 -2.95 15.97
N ALA A 146 5.17 -2.60 17.26
CA ALA A 146 4.23 -1.63 17.82
C ALA A 146 4.25 -0.34 16.99
N ALA A 147 5.44 0.17 16.64
CA ALA A 147 5.56 1.37 15.82
C ALA A 147 4.99 1.22 14.39
N LEU A 148 5.15 0.05 13.75
CA LEU A 148 4.57 -0.23 12.44
C LEU A 148 3.05 -0.39 12.52
N THR A 149 2.54 -1.14 13.50
CA THR A 149 1.11 -1.32 13.76
C THR A 149 0.41 0.02 14.01
N ASP A 150 0.98 0.89 14.86
CA ASP A 150 0.47 2.25 15.11
C ASP A 150 0.43 3.11 13.83
N GLU A 151 1.44 2.99 12.97
CA GLU A 151 1.52 3.73 11.71
C GLU A 151 0.50 3.21 10.69
N ILE A 152 0.33 1.89 10.58
CA ILE A 152 -0.67 1.27 9.70
C ILE A 152 -2.07 1.65 10.15
N ALA A 153 -2.36 1.58 11.46
CA ALA A 153 -3.65 1.99 12.01
C ALA A 153 -3.96 3.46 11.67
N ARG A 154 -2.99 4.37 11.81
CA ARG A 154 -3.14 5.78 11.43
C ARG A 154 -3.39 5.96 9.93
N ILE A 155 -2.68 5.24 9.08
CA ILE A 155 -2.86 5.30 7.62
C ILE A 155 -4.26 4.82 7.23
N LEU A 156 -4.70 3.67 7.75
CA LEU A 156 -6.00 3.09 7.44
C LEU A 156 -7.16 3.93 7.99
N THR A 157 -7.00 4.51 9.18
CA THR A 157 -7.97 5.48 9.73
C THR A 157 -8.12 6.68 8.81
N ARG A 158 -7.00 7.22 8.31
CA ARG A 158 -7.03 8.35 7.36
C ARG A 158 -7.65 7.96 6.02
N LEU A 159 -7.34 6.77 5.51
CA LEU A 159 -7.93 6.24 4.29
C LEU A 159 -9.44 6.08 4.42
N GLU A 160 -9.97 5.56 5.54
CA GLU A 160 -11.42 5.43 5.77
C GLU A 160 -12.15 6.77 5.68
N VAL A 161 -11.55 7.85 6.20
CA VAL A 161 -12.11 9.21 6.08
C VAL A 161 -12.14 9.71 4.63
N LEU A 162 -11.18 9.27 3.81
CA LEU A 162 -11.08 9.67 2.40
C LEU A 162 -11.87 8.75 1.45
N LEU A 163 -12.21 7.54 1.89
CA LEU A 163 -12.99 6.62 1.08
C LEU A 163 -14.45 7.09 1.04
N PRO A 164 -15.08 7.17 -0.14
CA PRO A 164 -16.49 7.46 -0.22
C PRO A 164 -17.24 6.40 0.59
N ASN A 165 -18.10 6.85 1.50
CA ASN A 165 -18.99 5.96 2.21
C ASN A 165 -19.78 5.17 1.15
N THR A 166 -19.67 3.85 1.11
CA THR A 166 -20.25 3.01 0.03
C THR A 166 -21.77 3.08 -0.01
N GLN A 167 -22.38 3.69 1.00
CA GLN A 167 -23.79 4.04 1.04
C GLN A 167 -24.15 5.33 0.28
N ILE A 168 -23.17 6.13 -0.14
CA ILE A 168 -23.43 7.32 -0.95
C ILE A 168 -23.76 6.84 -2.35
N ASP A 169 -24.98 7.16 -2.82
CA ASP A 169 -25.40 6.97 -4.20
C ASP A 169 -24.30 7.51 -5.13
N VAL A 170 -23.64 6.59 -5.85
CA VAL A 170 -22.58 6.93 -6.79
C VAL A 170 -23.20 7.82 -7.86
N GLU A 171 -22.89 9.12 -7.83
CA GLU A 171 -23.34 10.05 -8.85
C GLU A 171 -22.81 9.53 -10.20
N LEU A 172 -23.72 9.17 -11.10
CA LEU A 172 -23.37 8.71 -12.44
C LEU A 172 -23.35 9.89 -13.39
N GLU A 173 -22.43 9.87 -14.36
CA GLU A 173 -22.47 10.76 -15.51
C GLU A 173 -22.60 9.95 -16.80
N ASN A 174 -23.26 10.53 -17.80
CA ASN A 174 -23.36 9.93 -19.13
C ASN A 174 -22.04 10.11 -19.89
N VAL A 175 -21.64 9.07 -20.64
CA VAL A 175 -20.43 9.06 -21.47
C VAL A 175 -20.81 9.28 -22.93
N GLY A 176 -19.99 10.06 -23.65
CA GLY A 176 -20.22 10.41 -25.06
C GLY A 176 -21.01 11.71 -25.24
N PRO A 177 -21.29 12.13 -26.49
CA PRO A 177 -22.06 13.34 -26.76
C PRO A 177 -23.52 13.21 -26.31
N ASP A 178 -24.16 14.34 -26.04
CA ASP A 178 -25.59 14.40 -25.75
C ASP A 178 -26.43 14.02 -26.98
N HIS A 179 -27.59 13.41 -26.72
CA HIS A 179 -28.56 13.14 -27.77
C HIS A 179 -29.17 14.46 -28.25
N SER A 180 -29.16 14.66 -29.56
CA SER A 180 -29.93 15.73 -30.20
C SER A 180 -31.40 15.35 -30.20
N VAL A 181 -32.26 16.17 -29.58
CA VAL A 181 -33.71 15.88 -29.57
C VAL A 181 -34.31 15.88 -30.97
N ASP A 182 -33.74 16.67 -31.88
CA ASP A 182 -34.22 16.80 -33.25
C ASP A 182 -34.12 15.50 -34.05
N ASP A 183 -33.33 14.52 -33.60
CA ASP A 183 -33.24 13.19 -34.21
C ASP A 183 -34.47 12.31 -33.95
N PHE A 184 -35.35 12.70 -33.00
CA PHE A 184 -36.45 11.85 -32.51
C PHE A 184 -37.85 12.37 -32.88
N GLY A 185 -37.97 13.41 -33.70
CA GLY A 185 -39.27 13.99 -34.01
C GLY A 185 -39.21 15.35 -34.67
N ARG A 186 -40.27 16.14 -34.47
CA ARG A 186 -40.37 17.50 -35.00
C ARG A 186 -41.17 18.40 -34.08
N GLU A 187 -40.86 19.70 -34.10
CA GLU A 187 -41.66 20.70 -33.42
C GLU A 187 -43.06 20.82 -34.04
N VAL A 188 -44.07 21.00 -33.19
CA VAL A 188 -45.45 21.26 -33.58
C VAL A 188 -45.83 22.67 -33.15
N LEU A 189 -45.75 23.60 -34.09
CA LEU A 189 -46.16 24.99 -33.89
C LEU A 189 -47.70 25.07 -33.91
N GLN A 190 -48.31 25.22 -32.73
CA GLN A 190 -49.65 25.80 -32.50
C GLN A 190 -50.84 25.35 -33.37
N GLN A 191 -50.77 24.25 -34.12
CA GLN A 191 -51.96 23.66 -34.76
C GLN A 191 -52.95 23.07 -33.73
N ILE A 192 -52.59 23.05 -32.45
CA ILE A 192 -53.44 22.60 -31.33
C ILE A 192 -54.68 23.51 -31.17
N LYS A 193 -54.65 24.75 -31.69
CA LYS A 193 -55.84 25.62 -31.69
C LYS A 193 -57.03 25.06 -32.47
N PHE A 194 -56.84 24.09 -33.37
CA PHE A 194 -57.94 23.51 -34.16
C PHE A 194 -58.74 22.40 -33.45
N PHE A 195 -58.29 21.90 -32.30
CA PHE A 195 -58.98 20.85 -31.55
C PHE A 195 -59.58 21.33 -30.20
N ALA A 196 -59.47 22.63 -29.88
CA ALA A 196 -59.84 23.17 -28.57
C ALA A 196 -61.33 23.59 -28.43
N ASP A 197 -62.17 23.33 -29.43
CA ASP A 197 -63.60 23.73 -29.42
C ASP A 197 -64.55 22.74 -28.73
N THR A 198 -64.04 21.69 -28.08
CA THR A 198 -64.87 20.72 -27.34
C THR A 198 -64.19 20.31 -26.03
N ASP A 199 -64.71 20.75 -24.88
CA ASP A 199 -64.48 20.24 -23.51
C ASP A 199 -63.15 19.52 -23.25
N ALA A 200 -62.03 20.12 -23.64
CA ALA A 200 -60.71 19.51 -23.45
C ALA A 200 -60.40 19.51 -21.95
N ASP A 201 -60.34 18.32 -21.36
CA ASP A 201 -59.91 18.11 -19.98
C ASP A 201 -58.58 18.85 -19.78
N ALA A 202 -58.49 19.69 -18.74
CA ALA A 202 -57.28 20.42 -18.39
C ALA A 202 -56.08 19.49 -18.14
N ASN A 203 -56.31 18.18 -18.05
CA ASN A 203 -55.29 17.15 -17.95
C ASN A 203 -54.77 16.55 -19.27
N ASP A 204 -55.31 16.94 -20.43
CA ASP A 204 -54.91 16.38 -21.72
C ASP A 204 -53.44 16.73 -22.09
N HIS A 205 -52.63 15.70 -22.29
CA HIS A 205 -51.23 15.84 -22.71
C HIS A 205 -51.06 16.39 -24.14
N ALA A 206 -52.16 16.48 -24.91
CA ALA A 206 -52.19 17.21 -26.17
C ALA A 206 -51.99 18.72 -25.99
N VAL A 207 -52.36 19.30 -24.83
CA VAL A 207 -52.26 20.76 -24.57
C VAL A 207 -51.18 21.13 -23.56
N ARG A 208 -50.66 20.18 -22.77
CA ARG A 208 -49.59 20.40 -21.77
C ARG A 208 -48.54 19.29 -21.74
N CYS A 209 -47.32 19.62 -21.33
CA CYS A 209 -46.22 18.66 -21.26
C CYS A 209 -46.43 17.59 -20.17
N CYS A 210 -46.24 16.31 -20.50
CA CYS A 210 -46.35 15.21 -19.51
C CYS A 210 -45.19 15.17 -18.48
N ILE A 211 -44.17 16.04 -18.59
CA ILE A 211 -43.02 16.12 -17.66
C ILE A 211 -43.17 17.28 -16.66
N CYS A 212 -43.25 18.53 -17.13
CA CYS A 212 -43.33 19.69 -16.24
C CYS A 212 -44.77 20.18 -15.98
N LEU A 213 -45.75 19.64 -16.72
CA LEU A 213 -47.17 20.02 -16.67
C LEU A 213 -47.48 21.44 -17.20
N ASP A 214 -46.49 22.14 -17.77
CA ASP A 214 -46.71 23.45 -18.40
C ASP A 214 -47.36 23.32 -19.78
N GLY A 215 -48.14 24.34 -20.16
CA GLY A 215 -48.72 24.46 -21.50
C GLY A 215 -47.65 24.72 -22.57
N TYR A 216 -47.90 24.26 -23.80
CA TYR A 216 -46.98 24.49 -24.90
C TYR A 216 -47.01 25.95 -25.39
N ASP A 217 -45.84 26.54 -25.57
CA ASP A 217 -45.69 27.90 -26.11
C ASP A 217 -44.64 27.93 -27.25
N ALA A 218 -44.65 28.98 -28.07
CA ALA A 218 -43.79 29.05 -29.26
C ALA A 218 -42.33 29.50 -28.98
N LYS A 219 -42.00 29.91 -27.75
CA LYS A 219 -40.73 30.58 -27.43
C LYS A 219 -39.85 29.75 -26.48
N THR A 220 -40.43 29.27 -25.39
CA THR A 220 -39.74 28.65 -24.26
C THR A 220 -40.08 27.18 -24.11
N HIS A 221 -41.31 26.79 -24.44
CA HIS A 221 -41.79 25.43 -24.21
C HIS A 221 -42.48 24.83 -25.45
N THR A 222 -41.76 24.79 -26.57
CA THR A 222 -42.30 24.28 -27.84
C THR A 222 -42.67 22.80 -27.73
N GLY A 223 -43.89 22.46 -28.12
CA GLY A 223 -44.33 21.06 -28.24
C GLY A 223 -43.54 20.32 -29.31
N PHE A 224 -43.12 19.10 -29.01
CA PHE A 224 -42.33 18.23 -29.87
C PHE A 224 -43.04 16.90 -30.05
N LEU A 225 -43.41 16.59 -31.29
CA LEU A 225 -44.09 15.35 -31.66
C LEU A 225 -43.04 14.25 -31.86
N VAL A 226 -43.04 13.26 -30.97
CA VAL A 226 -42.10 12.14 -31.00
C VAL A 226 -42.44 11.18 -32.15
N ALA A 227 -41.49 10.94 -33.06
CA ALA A 227 -41.73 10.18 -34.29
C ALA A 227 -42.12 8.71 -34.04
N GLN A 228 -41.55 8.09 -33.01
CA GLN A 228 -41.72 6.65 -32.75
C GLN A 228 -43.08 6.31 -32.14
N CYS A 229 -43.73 7.23 -31.42
CA CYS A 229 -44.96 6.94 -30.68
C CYS A 229 -46.07 8.00 -30.82
N GLY A 230 -45.81 9.14 -31.46
CA GLY A 230 -46.80 10.19 -31.70
C GLY A 230 -47.18 11.02 -30.48
N HIS A 231 -46.55 10.84 -29.31
CA HIS A 231 -46.80 11.69 -28.15
C HIS A 231 -46.15 13.06 -28.32
N ILE A 232 -46.82 14.11 -27.83
CA ILE A 232 -46.30 15.48 -27.78
C ILE A 232 -45.69 15.71 -26.40
N ILE A 233 -44.45 16.20 -26.36
CA ILE A 233 -43.70 16.51 -25.14
C ILE A 233 -42.98 17.85 -25.36
N GLY A 234 -42.78 18.66 -24.32
CA GLY A 234 -42.00 19.89 -24.46
C GLY A 234 -40.56 19.56 -24.88
N LYS A 235 -40.10 20.16 -25.99
CA LYS A 235 -38.75 19.98 -26.54
C LYS A 235 -37.64 20.11 -25.48
N PRO A 236 -37.58 21.18 -24.64
CA PRO A 236 -36.53 21.30 -23.63
C PRO A 236 -36.60 20.22 -22.54
N CYS A 237 -37.82 19.80 -22.15
CA CYS A 237 -38.00 18.73 -21.18
C CYS A 237 -37.61 17.37 -21.73
N LEU A 238 -37.94 17.07 -22.98
CA LEU A 238 -37.51 15.83 -23.64
C LEU A 238 -35.97 15.79 -23.77
N SER A 239 -35.33 16.92 -24.07
CA SER A 239 -33.86 17.01 -24.15
C SER A 239 -33.20 16.71 -22.81
N THR A 240 -33.72 17.35 -21.75
CA THR A 240 -33.26 17.10 -20.39
C THR A 240 -33.50 15.65 -19.97
N TRP A 241 -34.67 15.09 -20.32
CA TRP A 241 -35.04 13.71 -20.02
C TRP A 241 -34.07 12.71 -20.66
N LEU A 242 -33.88 12.79 -21.98
CA LEU A 242 -33.01 11.90 -22.76
C LEU A 242 -31.56 11.95 -22.29
N ASN A 243 -31.09 13.13 -21.87
CA ASN A 243 -29.71 13.35 -21.42
C ASN A 243 -29.51 13.22 -19.90
N SER A 244 -30.56 12.84 -19.15
CA SER A 244 -30.47 12.61 -17.71
C SER A 244 -29.84 11.25 -17.36
N ILE A 245 -29.57 11.05 -16.06
CA ILE A 245 -29.13 9.77 -15.49
C ILE A 245 -30.29 8.90 -14.99
N ALA A 246 -31.54 9.23 -15.29
CA ALA A 246 -32.69 8.40 -14.90
C ALA A 246 -32.61 7.03 -15.59
N LYS A 247 -32.93 5.92 -14.90
CA LYS A 247 -32.79 4.55 -15.48
C LYS A 247 -33.61 4.34 -16.77
N ASN A 248 -34.66 5.13 -16.96
CA ASN A 248 -35.60 5.10 -18.08
C ASN A 248 -35.49 6.34 -19.00
N SER A 249 -34.37 7.07 -18.95
CA SER A 249 -34.15 8.28 -19.78
C SER A 249 -34.26 8.03 -21.28
N ASN A 250 -34.09 6.79 -21.75
CA ASN A 250 -34.18 6.43 -23.16
C ASN A 250 -35.60 6.01 -23.62
N LEU A 251 -36.60 6.13 -22.74
CA LEU A 251 -37.99 5.77 -23.02
C LEU A 251 -38.86 7.02 -23.06
N CYS A 252 -39.94 6.98 -23.84
CA CYS A 252 -40.97 8.01 -23.83
C CYS A 252 -41.59 8.12 -22.43
N PRO A 253 -41.60 9.30 -21.79
CA PRO A 253 -42.22 9.50 -20.48
C PRO A 253 -43.70 9.14 -20.44
N CYS A 254 -44.45 9.35 -21.54
CA CYS A 254 -45.88 9.13 -21.53
C CYS A 254 -46.27 7.65 -21.81
N CYS A 255 -45.60 6.95 -22.74
CA CYS A 255 -45.96 5.56 -23.12
C CYS A 255 -44.86 4.50 -22.98
N ARG A 256 -43.65 4.89 -22.52
CA ARG A 256 -42.47 4.03 -22.36
C ARG A 256 -41.91 3.38 -23.63
N THR A 257 -42.38 3.78 -24.82
CA THR A 257 -41.75 3.38 -26.10
C THR A 257 -40.28 3.80 -26.11
N ARG A 258 -39.38 2.89 -26.48
CA ARG A 258 -37.94 3.17 -26.56
C ARG A 258 -37.66 4.17 -27.68
N LEU A 259 -36.99 5.27 -27.35
CA LEU A 259 -36.67 6.37 -28.28
C LEU A 259 -35.25 6.26 -28.81
N CYS A 260 -34.31 5.86 -27.95
CA CYS A 260 -32.89 5.73 -28.30
C CYS A 260 -32.22 4.56 -27.57
N GLU A 261 -30.97 4.29 -27.94
CA GLU A 261 -30.08 3.48 -27.12
C GLU A 261 -29.66 4.24 -25.87
N ARG A 262 -29.57 3.52 -24.75
CA ARG A 262 -29.17 4.14 -23.49
C ARG A 262 -27.68 4.44 -23.53
N ARG A 263 -27.32 5.69 -23.21
CA ARG A 263 -25.92 6.10 -23.08
C ARG A 263 -25.20 5.27 -22.02
N HIS A 264 -23.95 4.92 -22.32
CA HIS A 264 -23.05 4.37 -21.33
C HIS A 264 -22.89 5.35 -20.18
N ARG A 265 -22.81 4.84 -18.96
CA ARG A 265 -22.62 5.64 -17.75
C ARG A 265 -21.35 5.23 -17.07
N ARG A 266 -20.69 6.20 -16.46
CA ARG A 266 -19.59 5.94 -15.55
C ARG A 266 -19.86 6.65 -14.23
N PRO A 267 -19.34 6.12 -13.12
CA PRO A 267 -19.21 6.90 -11.88
C PRO A 267 -18.55 8.23 -12.22
N LYS A 268 -19.20 9.32 -11.84
CA LYS A 268 -18.56 10.63 -11.85
C LYS A 268 -17.33 10.52 -10.95
N PRO A 269 -16.14 10.92 -11.40
CA PRO A 269 -14.93 10.83 -10.58
C PRO A 269 -15.18 11.54 -9.24
N LEU A 270 -15.31 10.76 -8.18
CA LEU A 270 -15.45 11.25 -6.80
C LEU A 270 -14.09 11.79 -6.37
N GLY A 271 -13.71 12.99 -6.84
CA GLY A 271 -12.53 13.63 -6.29
C GLY A 271 -11.90 14.71 -7.11
N HIS A 272 -11.74 15.85 -6.44
CA HIS A 272 -10.70 16.83 -6.69
C HIS A 272 -9.33 16.14 -6.81
N PRO A 273 -8.45 16.52 -7.76
CA PRO A 273 -7.14 15.89 -7.97
C PRO A 273 -6.28 15.73 -6.70
N ALA A 274 -6.47 16.62 -5.72
CA ALA A 274 -5.80 16.59 -4.42
C ALA A 274 -6.15 15.35 -3.56
N LEU A 275 -7.40 14.90 -3.59
CA LEU A 275 -7.84 13.70 -2.84
C LEU A 275 -7.16 12.44 -3.38
N SER A 276 -7.00 12.36 -4.70
CA SER A 276 -6.31 11.24 -5.34
C SER A 276 -4.82 11.19 -4.99
N ALA A 277 -4.15 12.35 -4.94
CA ALA A 277 -2.75 12.43 -4.55
C ALA A 277 -2.52 11.96 -3.09
N GLU A 278 -3.39 12.37 -2.16
CA GLU A 278 -3.30 11.92 -0.76
C GLU A 278 -3.57 10.42 -0.61
N GLN A 279 -4.56 9.87 -1.31
CA GLN A 279 -4.82 8.43 -1.32
C GLN A 279 -3.63 7.63 -1.87
N GLN A 280 -2.96 8.12 -2.92
CA GLN A 280 -1.76 7.48 -3.47
C GLN A 280 -0.58 7.53 -2.50
N ASP A 281 -0.36 8.65 -1.80
CA ASP A 281 0.67 8.75 -0.76
C ASP A 281 0.41 7.76 0.38
N LEU A 282 -0.83 7.71 0.89
CA LEU A 282 -1.22 6.79 1.95
C LEU A 282 -1.07 5.32 1.52
N ALA A 283 -1.43 4.98 0.29
CA ALA A 283 -1.23 3.63 -0.26
C ALA A 283 0.26 3.28 -0.36
N SER A 284 1.11 4.21 -0.82
CA SER A 284 2.56 4.01 -0.88
C SER A 284 3.15 3.78 0.52
N ARG A 285 2.72 4.57 1.51
CA ARG A 285 3.13 4.45 2.90
C ARG A 285 2.66 3.14 3.52
N LEU A 286 1.43 2.70 3.25
CA LEU A 286 0.89 1.42 3.70
C LEU A 286 1.75 0.26 3.17
N ASN A 287 2.03 0.24 1.86
CA ASN A 287 2.88 -0.79 1.25
C ASN A 287 4.28 -0.81 1.87
N ARG A 288 4.87 0.37 2.14
CA ARG A 288 6.17 0.46 2.83
C ARG A 288 6.10 -0.08 4.26
N ALA A 289 5.02 0.18 4.99
CA ALA A 289 4.83 -0.34 6.34
C ALA A 289 4.70 -1.87 6.36
N LEU A 290 3.90 -2.42 5.44
CA LEU A 290 3.71 -3.87 5.30
C LEU A 290 5.01 -4.57 4.90
N GLY A 291 5.78 -4.01 3.97
CA GLY A 291 7.10 -4.56 3.63
C GLY A 291 8.08 -4.57 4.81
N LEU A 292 8.05 -3.55 5.68
CA LEU A 292 8.85 -3.56 6.91
C LEU A 292 8.34 -4.55 7.96
N MET A 293 7.03 -4.83 8.01
CA MET A 293 6.51 -5.91 8.85
C MET A 293 6.97 -7.28 8.34
N GLU A 294 6.95 -7.51 7.03
CA GLU A 294 7.47 -8.72 6.39
C GLU A 294 8.97 -8.90 6.65
N ASP A 295 9.78 -7.85 6.51
CA ASP A 295 11.20 -7.86 6.86
C ASP A 295 11.42 -8.22 8.34
N THR A 296 10.55 -7.72 9.23
CA THR A 296 10.63 -8.03 10.67
C THR A 296 10.23 -9.47 10.96
N SER A 297 9.20 -9.99 10.29
CA SER A 297 8.79 -11.39 10.38
C SER A 297 9.90 -12.31 9.90
N THR A 298 10.45 -12.05 8.71
CA THR A 298 11.56 -12.82 8.13
C THR A 298 12.77 -12.86 9.06
N LEU A 299 13.13 -11.72 9.65
CA LEU A 299 14.22 -11.67 10.63
C LEU A 299 13.89 -12.49 11.88
N THR A 300 12.65 -12.41 12.37
CA THR A 300 12.18 -13.18 13.52
C THR A 300 12.25 -14.68 13.24
N ASP A 301 11.78 -15.13 12.07
CA ASP A 301 11.84 -16.54 11.66
C ASP A 301 13.30 -17.03 11.60
N VAL A 302 14.20 -16.26 10.99
CA VAL A 302 15.64 -16.59 10.94
C VAL A 302 16.27 -16.65 12.34
N MET A 303 15.81 -15.82 13.26
CA MET A 303 16.35 -15.74 14.62
C MET A 303 15.77 -16.81 15.55
N PHE A 304 14.53 -17.22 15.35
CA PHE A 304 13.76 -18.03 16.29
C PHE A 304 13.24 -19.36 15.72
N ALA A 305 13.63 -19.77 14.51
CA ALA A 305 13.20 -21.02 13.85
C ALA A 305 13.25 -22.30 14.71
N ASP A 306 14.11 -22.36 15.73
CA ASP A 306 14.22 -23.54 16.62
C ASP A 306 13.19 -23.53 17.77
N ARG A 307 12.47 -22.42 17.99
CA ARG A 307 11.31 -22.37 18.88
C ARG A 307 10.09 -22.69 18.02
N VAL A 308 9.26 -23.64 18.44
CA VAL A 308 8.00 -24.10 17.80
C VAL A 308 6.92 -22.99 17.72
N VAL A 309 7.31 -21.73 17.85
CA VAL A 309 6.46 -20.54 17.77
C VAL A 309 6.59 -19.95 16.35
N ASP A 310 6.51 -20.81 15.33
CA ASP A 310 6.62 -20.39 13.93
C ASP A 310 5.46 -19.44 13.60
N GLY A 311 5.78 -18.21 13.20
CA GLY A 311 4.82 -17.21 12.72
C GLY A 311 3.88 -16.57 13.75
N GLN A 312 3.82 -17.07 14.99
CA GLN A 312 2.82 -16.58 15.97
C GLN A 312 2.99 -15.09 16.29
N TRP A 313 4.21 -14.57 16.23
CA TRP A 313 4.45 -13.17 16.51
C TRP A 313 3.83 -12.22 15.45
N PHE A 314 3.91 -12.59 14.17
CA PHE A 314 3.32 -11.78 13.10
C PHE A 314 1.80 -11.85 13.19
N GLU A 315 1.27 -13.04 13.46
CA GLU A 315 -0.14 -13.27 13.73
C GLU A 315 -0.66 -12.42 14.90
N ASP A 316 0.04 -12.41 16.03
CA ASP A 316 -0.31 -11.59 17.20
C ASP A 316 -0.31 -10.09 16.85
N ALA A 317 0.64 -9.63 16.03
CA ALA A 317 0.71 -8.25 15.59
C ALA A 317 -0.47 -7.87 14.67
N MET A 318 -0.89 -8.78 13.78
CA MET A 318 -2.03 -8.58 12.89
C MET A 318 -3.37 -8.62 13.65
N VAL A 319 -3.50 -9.49 14.65
CA VAL A 319 -4.66 -9.53 15.57
C VAL A 319 -4.76 -8.21 16.34
N GLU A 320 -3.65 -7.75 16.90
CA GLU A 320 -3.59 -6.47 17.62
C GLU A 320 -3.92 -5.29 16.72
N LEU A 321 -3.40 -5.27 15.48
CA LEU A 321 -3.73 -4.25 14.49
C LEU A 321 -5.24 -4.22 14.19
N ASN A 322 -5.86 -5.37 13.96
CA ASN A 322 -7.29 -5.46 13.72
C ASN A 322 -8.10 -4.97 14.93
N ARG A 323 -7.68 -5.32 16.16
CA ARG A 323 -8.30 -4.81 17.38
C ARG A 323 -8.26 -3.29 17.42
N MET A 324 -7.11 -2.68 17.11
CA MET A 324 -6.98 -1.22 17.06
C MET A 324 -7.85 -0.58 15.98
N LEU A 325 -7.97 -1.20 14.80
CA LEU A 325 -8.83 -0.70 13.71
C LEU A 325 -10.30 -0.73 14.11
N PHE A 326 -10.75 -1.82 14.73
CA PHE A 326 -12.09 -1.96 15.29
C PHE A 326 -12.38 -0.88 16.34
N GLU A 327 -11.50 -0.69 17.33
CA GLU A 327 -11.68 0.31 18.39
C GLU A 327 -11.74 1.75 17.86
N ASN A 328 -11.08 2.02 16.74
CA ASN A 328 -11.11 3.32 16.06
C ASN A 328 -12.28 3.48 15.08
N GLY A 329 -13.18 2.49 14.98
CA GLY A 329 -14.33 2.52 14.07
C GLY A 329 -13.94 2.48 12.59
N VAL A 330 -12.76 1.91 12.27
CA VAL A 330 -12.27 1.80 10.89
C VAL A 330 -12.84 0.53 10.27
N ASN A 331 -13.63 0.63 9.22
CA ASN A 331 -14.23 -0.54 8.54
C ASN A 331 -13.25 -1.27 7.60
N LEU A 332 -11.95 -1.11 7.81
CA LEU A 332 -10.90 -1.79 7.10
C LEU A 332 -10.17 -2.68 8.10
N GLY A 333 -9.83 -3.90 7.69
CA GLY A 333 -9.04 -4.81 8.51
C GLY A 333 -8.38 -5.87 7.66
N PHE A 334 -7.49 -6.64 8.27
CA PHE A 334 -6.78 -7.71 7.61
C PHE A 334 -7.46 -9.05 7.89
N MET A 335 -7.60 -9.91 6.89
CA MET A 335 -8.09 -11.29 7.06
C MET A 335 -7.10 -12.28 6.49
N ARG A 336 -7.03 -13.47 7.12
CA ARG A 336 -6.26 -14.58 6.58
C ARG A 336 -6.86 -15.04 5.26
N ASP A 337 -6.04 -15.14 4.22
CA ASP A 337 -6.50 -15.51 2.88
C ASP A 337 -6.04 -16.92 2.45
N GLY A 338 -5.17 -17.57 3.23
CA GLY A 338 -4.63 -18.91 2.92
C GLY A 338 -3.71 -18.96 1.70
N PHE A 339 -3.31 -17.82 1.14
CA PHE A 339 -2.38 -17.74 0.00
C PHE A 339 -0.93 -17.59 0.46
N GLU A 340 0.02 -17.87 -0.44
CA GLU A 340 1.46 -17.70 -0.22
C GLU A 340 1.83 -16.22 0.05
N GLY A 341 2.71 -15.97 1.02
CA GLY A 341 3.16 -14.63 1.43
C GLY A 341 2.90 -14.38 2.92
N LEU A 342 2.56 -13.13 3.29
CA LEU A 342 2.16 -12.80 4.66
C LEU A 342 0.90 -13.56 5.09
N GLY A 343 0.09 -14.08 4.16
CA GLY A 343 -1.15 -14.81 4.45
C GLY A 343 -2.31 -13.92 4.92
N TRP A 344 -2.14 -12.59 4.89
CA TRP A 344 -3.15 -11.61 5.30
C TRP A 344 -3.42 -10.61 4.18
N ARG A 345 -4.71 -10.34 3.90
CA ARG A 345 -5.15 -9.31 2.94
C ARG A 345 -5.97 -8.25 3.61
N LEU A 346 -5.86 -7.01 3.12
CA LEU A 346 -6.72 -5.91 3.54
C LEU A 346 -8.11 -6.06 2.89
N TRP A 347 -9.15 -6.01 3.72
CA TRP A 347 -10.55 -6.08 3.33
C TRP A 347 -11.34 -4.97 3.99
N ARG A 348 -12.50 -4.66 3.38
CA ARG A 348 -13.54 -3.91 4.07
C ARG A 348 -14.35 -4.90 4.92
N LEU A 349 -14.46 -4.63 6.22
CA LEU A 349 -15.10 -5.51 7.18
C LEU A 349 -16.38 -4.89 7.70
N ASP A 350 -17.40 -5.72 7.84
CA ASP A 350 -18.53 -5.44 8.73
C ASP A 350 -18.23 -6.11 10.06
N TRP A 351 -17.69 -5.34 11.00
CA TRP A 351 -17.27 -5.87 12.29
C TRP A 351 -18.43 -6.53 13.07
N ALA A 352 -19.68 -6.16 12.79
CA ALA A 352 -20.84 -6.78 13.43
C ALA A 352 -21.07 -8.23 12.95
N SER A 353 -20.75 -8.54 11.69
CA SER A 353 -20.87 -9.91 11.17
C SER A 353 -19.67 -10.79 11.53
N GLU A 354 -18.47 -10.21 11.60
CA GLU A 354 -17.23 -10.96 11.85
C GLU A 354 -17.05 -11.36 13.32
N MET A 355 -17.56 -10.57 14.28
CA MET A 355 -17.52 -10.96 15.72
C MET A 355 -18.35 -12.21 16.03
N LEU A 356 -19.15 -12.71 15.09
CA LEU A 356 -19.90 -13.96 15.24
C LEU A 356 -19.13 -15.19 14.77
N LEU A 357 -17.97 -15.01 14.11
CA LEU A 357 -17.18 -16.08 13.50
C LEU A 357 -15.84 -16.34 14.21
N ALA A 358 -15.41 -15.43 15.08
CA ALA A 358 -14.26 -15.59 15.99
C ALA A 358 -14.73 -16.06 17.37
#